data_AF-A0A317J7H0-F1
#
_entry.id   AF-A0A317J7H0-F1
#
_cell.length_a   1.000
_cell.length_b   1.000
_cell.length_c   1.000
_cell.angle_alpha   90.00
_cell.angle_beta   90.00
_cell.angle_gamma   90.00
#
_symmetry.space_group_name_H-M   'P 1'
#
loop_
_entity.id
_entity.type
_entity.pdbx_description
1 polymer ?
#
loop_
_entity_poly.entity_id
_entity_poly.type
_entity_poly.pdbx_seq_one_letter_code
_entity_poly.pdbx_strand_id
1 'polypeptide(L)'
;MKTQRIERTRRRRGFVLVTMALTSVGIFGMIGLAVDFGRIFIVKNEMQVYCDSAAVAAALMLDGTNTGLARAGAAVAASTNKWDFGTTGVNGPSVAFAQAATGPWVANPIPATGYSYAQVTATAPVQLYFLPVVTGQSNLVVSSAAAAGQVPISSLGRGVAPYTAVSTNTTGPTFGLVAGNSYDIHWPTYNGNRAGCGPANPLKCFNSNPCPGDPNSSLIAVVSYWGSQYHGYWGSNSNSQIAAEVINAVQLAPVALGTNLDPLLTPGNKQSEANYLDQRASQDTDTSDNTPASYLASANHNGRRLLPVPIVDPVDPTHTNVIGYGQFLLLANGAQSNYYKKNANGNSPYCALYVGPYNIGSGGPGTGGTTGASAVKLVE
;
A
#
# COMPACT_ATOMS: atom_id res chain seq x y z
N MET A 1 19.14 74.07 -76.38
CA MET A 1 18.62 72.68 -76.45
C MET A 1 19.28 71.88 -75.33
N LYS A 2 18.59 71.67 -74.19
CA LYS A 2 19.08 70.85 -73.06
C LYS A 2 18.24 69.58 -73.00
N THR A 3 18.86 68.44 -73.32
CA THR A 3 18.21 67.13 -73.30
C THR A 3 18.28 66.59 -71.88
N GLN A 4 17.18 66.62 -71.13
CA GLN A 4 17.08 65.94 -69.83
C GLN A 4 17.01 64.43 -70.06
N ARG A 5 18.03 63.71 -69.59
CA ARG A 5 18.08 62.25 -69.59
C ARG A 5 17.31 61.76 -68.36
N ILE A 6 16.12 61.19 -68.56
CA ILE A 6 15.34 60.55 -67.50
C ILE A 6 15.96 59.18 -67.23
N GLU A 7 16.67 59.04 -66.11
CA GLU A 7 17.11 57.73 -65.63
C GLU A 7 15.91 56.96 -65.07
N ARG A 8 15.49 55.91 -65.78
CA ARG A 8 14.52 54.94 -65.28
C ARG A 8 15.17 54.09 -64.18
N THR A 9 14.88 54.42 -62.92
CA THR A 9 15.11 53.50 -61.79
C THR A 9 14.29 52.23 -62.00
N ARG A 10 14.96 51.13 -62.38
CA ARG A 10 14.38 49.80 -62.57
C ARG A 10 13.88 49.28 -61.21
N ARG A 11 12.55 49.32 -61.01
CA ARG A 11 11.88 48.93 -59.76
C ARG A 11 12.18 47.46 -59.40
N ARG A 12 12.95 47.24 -58.33
CA ARG A 12 13.15 45.94 -57.65
C ARG A 12 11.90 45.50 -56.84
N ARG A 13 10.70 45.53 -57.44
CA ARG A 13 9.44 45.22 -56.72
C ARG A 13 9.05 43.74 -56.72
N GLY A 14 9.61 42.92 -57.62
CA GLY A 14 9.29 41.49 -57.70
C GLY A 14 10.08 40.60 -56.73
N PHE A 15 11.34 40.93 -56.45
CA PHE A 15 12.21 40.13 -55.57
C PHE A 15 11.69 40.05 -54.14
N VAL A 16 11.19 41.17 -53.60
CA VAL A 16 10.66 41.25 -52.24
C VAL A 16 9.45 40.33 -52.04
N LEU A 17 8.58 40.23 -53.06
CA LEU A 17 7.41 39.34 -53.03
C LEU A 17 7.81 37.86 -52.98
N VAL A 18 8.80 37.47 -53.79
CA VAL A 18 9.29 36.08 -53.85
C VAL A 18 10.00 35.70 -52.54
N THR A 19 10.87 36.57 -52.01
CA THR A 19 11.56 36.30 -50.74
C THR A 19 10.58 36.25 -49.57
N MET A 20 9.59 37.16 -49.53
CA MET A 20 8.56 37.17 -48.49
C MET A 20 7.70 35.90 -48.53
N ALA A 21 7.32 35.43 -49.72
CA ALA A 21 6.55 34.20 -49.89
C ALA A 21 7.34 32.97 -49.40
N LEU A 22 8.61 32.86 -49.80
CA LEU A 22 9.49 31.77 -49.37
C LEU A 22 9.72 31.77 -47.86
N THR A 23 10.00 32.93 -47.24
CA THR A 23 10.17 33.03 -45.79
C THR A 23 8.88 32.71 -45.04
N SER A 24 7.73 33.13 -45.56
CA SER A 24 6.43 32.83 -44.95
C SER A 24 6.15 31.32 -44.94
N VAL A 25 6.39 30.63 -46.07
CA VAL A 25 6.27 29.16 -46.14
C VAL A 25 7.21 28.49 -45.15
N GLY A 26 8.45 28.96 -45.03
CA GLY A 26 9.40 28.46 -44.03
C GLY A 26 8.92 28.63 -42.59
N ILE A 27 8.38 29.80 -42.25
CA ILE A 27 7.83 30.08 -40.91
C ILE A 27 6.61 29.20 -40.62
N PHE A 28 5.66 29.08 -41.54
CA PHE A 28 4.49 28.21 -41.36
C PHE A 28 4.87 26.73 -41.24
N GLY A 29 5.88 26.29 -42.01
CA GLY A 29 6.45 24.95 -41.87
C GLY A 29 7.03 24.70 -40.47
N MET A 30 7.79 25.65 -39.92
CA MET A 30 8.32 25.54 -38.56
C MET A 30 7.23 25.57 -37.48
N ILE A 31 6.20 26.40 -37.63
CA ILE A 31 5.04 26.43 -36.72
C ILE A 31 4.31 25.08 -36.74
N GLY A 32 4.09 24.52 -37.93
CA GLY A 32 3.47 23.21 -38.09
C GLY A 32 4.22 22.10 -37.36
N LEU A 33 5.55 22.06 -37.52
CA LEU A 33 6.40 21.11 -36.79
C LEU A 33 6.33 21.33 -35.28
N ALA A 34 6.32 22.58 -34.82
CA ALA A 34 6.19 22.89 -33.39
C ALA A 34 4.86 22.40 -32.80
N VAL A 35 3.76 22.47 -33.56
CA VAL A 35 2.45 21.93 -33.13
C VAL A 35 2.49 20.42 -33.02
N ASP A 36 3.03 19.72 -34.01
CA ASP A 36 3.12 18.25 -33.97
C ASP A 36 4.01 17.77 -32.82
N PHE A 37 5.19 18.38 -32.62
CA PHE A 37 6.03 18.08 -31.46
C PHE A 37 5.32 18.38 -30.15
N GLY A 38 4.65 19.53 -30.04
CA GLY A 38 3.86 19.89 -28.87
C GLY A 38 2.84 18.80 -28.51
N ARG A 39 2.09 18.31 -29.51
CA ARG A 39 1.14 17.20 -29.31
C ARG A 39 1.83 15.91 -28.87
N ILE A 40 2.94 15.53 -29.50
CA ILE A 40 3.69 14.32 -29.13
C ILE A 40 4.16 14.41 -27.66
N PHE A 41 4.72 15.55 -27.24
CA PHE A 41 5.20 15.73 -25.86
C PHE A 41 4.06 15.71 -24.83
N ILE A 42 2.92 16.32 -25.16
CA ILE A 42 1.74 16.30 -24.28
C ILE A 42 1.24 14.87 -24.09
N VAL A 43 1.04 14.13 -25.20
CA VAL A 43 0.60 12.73 -25.13
C VAL A 43 1.64 11.88 -24.39
N LYS A 44 2.94 12.08 -24.64
CA LYS A 44 3.99 11.35 -23.91
C LYS A 44 3.90 11.55 -22.40
N ASN A 45 3.68 12.78 -21.94
CA ASN A 45 3.53 13.10 -20.53
C ASN A 45 2.24 12.52 -19.94
N GLU A 46 1.10 12.64 -20.63
CA GLU A 46 -0.17 12.05 -20.18
C GLU A 46 -0.08 10.52 -20.06
N MET A 47 0.56 9.87 -21.04
CA MET A 47 0.79 8.42 -21.00
C MET A 47 1.73 8.02 -19.88
N GLN A 48 2.73 8.84 -19.53
CA GLN A 48 3.61 8.58 -18.40
C GLN A 48 2.83 8.68 -17.07
N VAL A 49 2.04 9.74 -16.89
CA VAL A 49 1.17 9.92 -15.70
C VAL A 49 0.20 8.74 -15.56
N TYR A 50 -0.37 8.28 -16.67
CA TYR A 50 -1.16 7.06 -16.69
C TYR A 50 -0.36 5.85 -16.18
N CYS A 51 0.81 5.59 -16.75
CA CYS A 51 1.62 4.44 -16.38
C CYS A 51 2.05 4.50 -14.90
N ASP A 52 2.54 5.65 -14.41
CA ASP A 52 3.01 5.81 -13.03
C ASP A 52 1.89 5.50 -12.03
N SER A 53 0.71 6.09 -12.24
CA SER A 53 -0.46 5.86 -11.39
C SER A 53 -0.94 4.41 -11.45
N ALA A 54 -1.00 3.82 -12.64
CA ALA A 54 -1.46 2.45 -12.85
C ALA A 54 -0.48 1.42 -12.29
N ALA A 55 0.84 1.68 -12.37
CA ALA A 55 1.88 0.83 -11.81
C ALA A 55 1.79 0.81 -10.28
N VAL A 56 1.63 1.98 -9.64
CA VAL A 56 1.42 2.07 -8.18
C VAL A 56 0.14 1.33 -7.77
N ALA A 57 -0.96 1.54 -8.50
CA ALA A 57 -2.22 0.85 -8.22
C ALA A 57 -2.08 -0.68 -8.37
N ALA A 58 -1.41 -1.15 -9.42
CA ALA A 58 -1.14 -2.57 -9.63
C ALA A 58 -0.31 -3.16 -8.49
N ALA A 59 0.78 -2.48 -8.10
CA ALA A 59 1.65 -2.92 -7.01
C ALA A 59 0.94 -2.93 -5.64
N LEU A 60 -0.06 -2.07 -5.40
CA LEU A 60 -0.87 -2.09 -4.17
C LEU A 60 -1.75 -3.33 -4.04
N MET A 61 -2.14 -3.95 -5.16
CA MET A 61 -3.01 -5.14 -5.19
C MET A 61 -2.26 -6.47 -5.08
N LEU A 62 -0.92 -6.45 -5.14
CA LEU A 62 -0.10 -7.66 -5.05
C LEU A 62 -0.08 -8.22 -3.63
N ASP A 63 -0.45 -9.49 -3.49
CA ASP A 63 -0.50 -10.23 -2.22
C ASP A 63 0.24 -11.58 -2.30
N GLY A 64 0.93 -11.84 -3.41
CA GLY A 64 1.63 -13.11 -3.67
C GLY A 64 0.73 -14.24 -4.17
N THR A 65 -0.54 -13.96 -4.50
CA THR A 65 -1.52 -14.91 -5.02
C THR A 65 -1.92 -14.60 -6.47
N ASN A 66 -2.46 -15.59 -7.18
CA ASN A 66 -3.01 -15.40 -8.53
C ASN A 66 -4.19 -14.41 -8.54
N THR A 67 -4.98 -14.39 -7.45
CA THR A 67 -6.06 -13.41 -7.26
C THR A 67 -5.53 -11.99 -7.12
N GLY A 68 -4.38 -11.79 -6.47
CA GLY A 68 -3.70 -10.49 -6.41
C GLY A 68 -3.25 -10.00 -7.78
N LEU A 69 -2.69 -10.88 -8.61
CA LEU A 69 -2.32 -10.55 -10.00
C LEU A 69 -3.53 -10.13 -10.84
N ALA A 70 -4.65 -10.85 -10.73
CA ALA A 70 -5.88 -10.49 -11.42
C ALA A 70 -6.42 -9.13 -10.95
N ARG A 71 -6.39 -8.86 -9.64
CA ARG A 71 -6.75 -7.56 -9.07
C ARG A 71 -5.82 -6.44 -9.55
N ALA A 72 -4.53 -6.71 -9.68
CA ALA A 72 -3.57 -5.75 -10.22
C ALA A 72 -3.90 -5.38 -11.68
N GLY A 73 -4.20 -6.37 -12.53
CA GLY A 73 -4.65 -6.11 -13.91
C GLY A 73 -5.97 -5.32 -13.97
N ALA A 74 -6.93 -5.64 -13.11
CA ALA A 74 -8.18 -4.88 -13.01
C ALA A 74 -7.94 -3.42 -12.56
N ALA A 75 -7.01 -3.18 -11.63
CA ALA A 75 -6.65 -1.84 -11.18
C ALA A 75 -6.04 -0.99 -12.29
N VAL A 76 -5.19 -1.57 -13.15
CA VAL A 76 -4.65 -0.89 -14.34
C VAL A 76 -5.77 -0.50 -15.31
N ALA A 77 -6.67 -1.44 -15.60
CA ALA A 77 -7.80 -1.20 -16.49
C ALA A 77 -8.80 -0.16 -15.93
N ALA A 78 -8.91 -0.04 -14.61
CA ALA A 78 -9.79 0.92 -13.93
C ALA A 78 -9.17 2.32 -13.76
N SER A 79 -7.93 2.55 -14.21
CA SER A 79 -7.30 3.86 -14.13
C SER A 79 -8.11 4.91 -14.90
N THR A 80 -8.39 6.03 -14.23
CA THR A 80 -9.21 7.13 -14.77
C THR A 80 -8.42 8.15 -15.58
N ASN A 81 -7.09 8.02 -15.62
CA ASN A 81 -6.22 8.90 -16.36
C ASN A 81 -6.46 8.79 -17.88
N LYS A 82 -6.50 9.94 -18.54
CA LYS A 82 -6.84 10.10 -19.95
C LYS A 82 -5.69 10.76 -20.70
N TRP A 83 -5.69 10.60 -22.01
CA TRP A 83 -4.76 11.23 -22.94
C TRP A 83 -5.52 12.08 -23.97
N ASP A 84 -4.77 12.77 -24.84
CA ASP A 84 -5.28 13.76 -25.80
C ASP A 84 -6.00 14.90 -25.08
N PHE A 85 -5.25 15.62 -24.24
CA PHE A 85 -5.75 16.72 -23.40
C PHE A 85 -6.83 16.26 -22.41
N GLY A 86 -6.65 15.06 -21.86
CA GLY A 86 -7.57 14.46 -20.89
C GLY A 86 -8.94 14.06 -21.44
N THR A 87 -9.09 13.88 -22.76
CA THR A 87 -10.39 13.58 -23.38
C THR A 87 -10.61 12.09 -23.65
N THR A 88 -9.55 11.34 -23.93
CA THR A 88 -9.61 9.96 -24.42
C THR A 88 -9.04 8.97 -23.41
N GLY A 89 -9.71 7.83 -23.20
CA GLY A 89 -9.20 6.77 -22.34
C GLY A 89 -7.99 6.03 -22.95
N VAL A 90 -7.11 5.50 -22.10
CA VAL A 90 -6.01 4.65 -22.55
C VAL A 90 -6.53 3.24 -22.82
N ASN A 91 -6.32 2.72 -24.03
CA ASN A 91 -6.82 1.42 -24.46
C ASN A 91 -5.69 0.38 -24.50
N GLY A 92 -5.98 -0.83 -24.05
CA GLY A 92 -5.06 -1.98 -24.12
C GLY A 92 -3.72 -1.82 -23.38
N PRO A 93 -3.67 -1.25 -22.16
CA PRO A 93 -2.44 -1.24 -21.37
C PRO A 93 -2.02 -2.69 -21.05
N SER A 94 -0.72 -2.98 -21.09
CA SER A 94 -0.17 -4.27 -20.67
C SER A 94 0.42 -4.16 -19.28
N VAL A 95 0.17 -5.16 -18.43
CA VAL A 95 0.80 -5.31 -17.13
C VAL A 95 1.73 -6.51 -17.13
N ALA A 96 2.91 -6.36 -16.56
CA ALA A 96 3.86 -7.44 -16.32
C ALA A 96 4.39 -7.34 -14.89
N PHE A 97 4.84 -8.46 -14.34
CA PHE A 97 5.23 -8.57 -12.94
C PHE A 97 6.67 -9.05 -12.81
N ALA A 98 7.35 -8.64 -11.74
CA ALA A 98 8.70 -9.10 -11.44
C ALA A 98 8.90 -9.36 -9.94
N GLN A 99 9.93 -10.14 -9.63
CA GLN A 99 10.41 -10.36 -8.25
C GLN A 99 11.49 -9.35 -7.84
N ALA A 100 12.03 -8.59 -8.81
CA ALA A 100 13.03 -7.56 -8.60
C ALA A 100 12.72 -6.33 -9.46
N ALA A 101 13.17 -5.15 -9.03
CA ALA A 101 12.93 -3.89 -9.72
C ALA A 101 13.45 -3.88 -11.18
N THR A 102 14.50 -4.65 -11.47
CA THR A 102 15.12 -4.75 -12.80
C THR A 102 14.53 -5.85 -13.68
N GLY A 103 13.48 -6.56 -13.23
CA GLY A 103 12.95 -7.72 -13.91
C GLY A 103 13.66 -9.04 -13.55
N PRO A 104 13.41 -10.13 -14.31
CA PRO A 104 12.64 -10.19 -15.56
C PRO A 104 11.13 -9.95 -15.35
N TRP A 105 10.50 -9.33 -16.33
CA TRP A 105 9.06 -9.01 -16.33
C TRP A 105 8.24 -10.12 -17.00
N VAL A 106 7.21 -10.61 -16.31
CA VAL A 106 6.39 -11.75 -16.73
C VAL A 106 4.91 -11.36 -16.63
N ALA A 107 4.14 -11.53 -17.70
CA ALA A 107 2.73 -11.15 -17.72
C ALA A 107 1.85 -12.03 -16.82
N ASN A 108 2.11 -13.34 -16.77
CA ASN A 108 1.30 -14.30 -16.03
C ASN A 108 2.20 -15.28 -15.26
N PRO A 109 2.86 -14.83 -14.18
CA PRO A 109 3.76 -15.69 -13.43
C PRO A 109 2.99 -16.78 -12.67
N ILE A 110 3.50 -18.01 -12.75
CA ILE A 110 2.98 -19.17 -12.00
C ILE A 110 4.18 -19.91 -11.40
N PRO A 111 4.29 -20.01 -10.06
CA PRO A 111 3.41 -19.43 -9.04
C PRO A 111 3.57 -17.90 -8.90
N ALA A 112 2.53 -17.22 -8.40
CA ALA A 112 2.54 -15.77 -8.13
C ALA A 112 3.43 -15.35 -6.93
N THR A 113 3.95 -16.30 -6.17
CA THR A 113 4.73 -16.04 -4.96
C THR A 113 6.02 -15.27 -5.28
N GLY A 114 6.33 -14.27 -4.45
CA GLY A 114 7.54 -13.45 -4.58
C GLY A 114 7.46 -12.33 -5.61
N TYR A 115 6.39 -12.24 -6.40
CA TYR A 115 6.18 -11.13 -7.34
C TYR A 115 5.64 -9.91 -6.60
N SER A 116 6.51 -8.96 -6.31
CA SER A 116 6.23 -7.73 -5.55
C SER A 116 6.32 -6.45 -6.40
N TYR A 117 6.64 -6.58 -7.69
CA TYR A 117 6.75 -5.48 -8.64
C TYR A 117 5.76 -5.65 -9.80
N ALA A 118 5.20 -4.53 -10.27
CA ALA A 118 4.34 -4.45 -11.44
C ALA A 118 4.83 -3.33 -12.37
N GLN A 119 4.97 -3.64 -13.65
CA GLN A 119 5.24 -2.71 -14.73
C GLN A 119 3.99 -2.58 -15.60
N VAL A 120 3.61 -1.34 -15.89
CA VAL A 120 2.54 -1.01 -16.81
C VAL A 120 3.15 -0.36 -18.03
N THR A 121 2.81 -0.86 -19.21
CA THR A 121 3.16 -0.24 -20.49
C THR A 121 1.89 0.15 -21.21
N ALA A 122 1.88 1.37 -21.76
CA ALA A 122 0.73 1.88 -22.51
C ALA A 122 1.19 2.59 -23.79
N THR A 123 0.33 2.57 -24.80
CA THR A 123 0.61 3.14 -26.12
C THR A 123 -0.54 3.99 -26.61
N ALA A 124 -0.25 5.11 -27.28
CA ALA A 124 -1.26 5.97 -27.90
C ALA A 124 -0.84 6.39 -29.32
N PRO A 125 -1.74 6.32 -30.31
CA PRO A 125 -1.49 6.84 -31.64
C PRO A 125 -1.73 8.35 -31.69
N VAL A 126 -0.68 9.13 -31.94
CA VAL A 126 -0.74 10.58 -32.14
C VAL A 126 -0.89 10.87 -33.62
N GLN A 127 -1.96 11.57 -33.99
CA GLN A 127 -2.14 12.08 -35.34
C GLN A 127 -1.24 13.30 -35.57
N LEU A 128 -0.47 13.26 -36.66
CA LEU A 128 0.43 14.33 -37.10
C LEU A 128 -0.22 15.12 -38.23
N TYR A 129 -0.15 16.44 -38.19
CA TYR A 129 -0.81 17.31 -39.17
C TYR A 129 0.15 17.91 -40.19
N PHE A 130 1.40 18.20 -39.81
CA PHE A 130 2.37 18.93 -40.64
C PHE A 130 3.61 18.10 -40.98
N LEU A 131 4.06 17.24 -40.07
CA LEU A 131 5.12 16.24 -40.28
C LEU A 131 4.89 15.31 -41.48
N PRO A 132 3.64 14.89 -41.83
CA PRO A 132 3.42 13.99 -42.97
C PRO A 132 3.86 14.59 -44.30
N VAL A 133 3.90 15.93 -44.41
CA VAL A 133 4.41 16.64 -45.61
C VAL A 133 5.88 16.30 -45.88
N VAL A 134 6.63 15.94 -44.83
CA VAL A 134 8.06 15.60 -44.91
C VAL A 134 8.30 14.09 -44.81
N THR A 135 7.56 13.40 -43.93
CA THR A 135 7.82 11.98 -43.59
C THR A 135 6.90 10.98 -44.30
N GLY A 136 5.80 11.44 -44.89
CA GLY A 136 4.75 10.58 -45.44
C GLY A 136 3.95 9.79 -44.39
N GLN A 137 4.24 9.97 -43.10
CA GLN A 137 3.56 9.27 -41.99
C GLN A 137 2.58 10.20 -41.29
N SER A 138 1.31 9.83 -41.25
CA SER A 138 0.23 10.59 -40.61
C SER A 138 0.04 10.28 -39.12
N ASN A 139 0.61 9.17 -38.63
CA ASN A 139 0.46 8.72 -37.25
C ASN A 139 1.81 8.32 -36.67
N LEU A 140 2.04 8.69 -35.41
CA LEU A 140 3.16 8.22 -34.59
C LEU A 140 2.61 7.52 -33.35
N VAL A 141 3.04 6.29 -33.08
CA VAL A 141 2.69 5.61 -31.83
C VAL A 141 3.70 5.98 -30.75
N VAL A 142 3.21 6.62 -29.69
CA VAL A 142 4.00 6.92 -28.50
C VAL A 142 3.80 5.78 -27.50
N SER A 143 4.87 5.30 -26.89
CA SER A 143 4.85 4.31 -25.82
C SER A 143 5.47 4.88 -24.55
N SER A 144 4.84 4.60 -23.40
CA SER A 144 5.36 4.87 -22.06
C SER A 144 5.27 3.61 -21.22
N ALA A 145 6.18 3.48 -20.26
CA ALA A 145 6.16 2.44 -19.24
C ALA A 145 6.43 3.07 -17.88
N ALA A 146 5.93 2.42 -16.84
CA ALA A 146 6.23 2.72 -15.44
C ALA A 146 6.26 1.42 -14.64
N ALA A 147 7.14 1.33 -13.65
CA ALA A 147 7.24 0.21 -12.75
C ALA A 147 7.15 0.68 -11.30
N ALA A 148 6.39 -0.06 -10.50
CA ALA A 148 6.28 0.14 -9.07
C ALA A 148 6.45 -1.18 -8.34
N GLY A 149 6.89 -1.12 -7.09
CA GLY A 149 7.02 -2.30 -6.26
C GLY A 149 6.78 -2.04 -4.79
N GLN A 150 6.48 -3.12 -4.08
CA GLN A 150 6.38 -3.15 -2.63
C GLN A 150 7.78 -3.20 -2.02
N VAL A 151 8.22 -2.08 -1.46
CA VAL A 151 9.52 -1.96 -0.79
C VAL A 151 9.33 -2.23 0.70
N PRO A 152 10.09 -3.16 1.32
CA PRO A 152 9.99 -3.45 2.74
C PRO A 152 10.29 -2.22 3.60
N ILE A 153 9.55 -2.09 4.71
CA ILE A 153 9.74 -1.04 5.72
C ILE A 153 10.18 -1.69 7.01
N SER A 154 11.22 -1.12 7.63
CA SER A 154 11.78 -1.57 8.90
C SER A 154 11.50 -0.62 10.07
N SER A 155 10.83 0.50 9.83
CA SER A 155 10.44 1.45 10.88
C SER A 155 9.18 2.22 10.51
N LEU A 156 8.20 2.22 11.41
CA LEU A 156 6.92 2.90 11.23
C LEU A 156 6.75 3.99 12.29
N GLY A 157 6.70 5.24 11.84
CA GLY A 157 6.47 6.42 12.68
C GLY A 157 5.00 6.72 12.96
N ARG A 158 4.10 6.21 12.11
CA ARG A 158 2.63 6.27 12.23
C ARG A 158 2.01 5.05 11.54
N GLY A 159 0.77 4.73 11.88
CA GLY A 159 -0.03 3.70 11.20
C GLY A 159 -0.04 2.34 11.89
N VAL A 160 0.76 2.15 12.95
CA VAL A 160 0.76 0.94 13.77
C VAL A 160 -0.04 1.18 15.04
N ALA A 161 -0.88 0.22 15.41
CA ALA A 161 -1.70 0.27 16.60
C ALA A 161 -0.89 -0.04 17.87
N PRO A 162 -1.31 0.47 19.05
CA PRO A 162 -0.61 0.30 20.33
C PRO A 162 -0.75 -1.13 20.94
N TYR A 163 -0.92 -2.14 20.09
CA TYR A 163 -1.07 -3.55 20.46
C TYR A 163 0.14 -4.33 19.95
N THR A 164 0.25 -5.62 20.29
CA THR A 164 1.30 -6.51 19.77
C THR A 164 0.73 -7.89 19.52
N ALA A 165 1.15 -8.55 18.45
CA ALA A 165 0.97 -9.99 18.27
C ALA A 165 2.28 -10.71 18.62
N VAL A 166 2.22 -11.88 19.25
CA VAL A 166 3.42 -12.59 19.70
C VAL A 166 3.76 -13.74 18.76
N SER A 167 5.01 -13.78 18.27
CA SER A 167 5.54 -14.94 17.57
C SER A 167 7.01 -15.17 17.88
N THR A 168 7.36 -16.44 18.03
CA THR A 168 8.74 -16.92 18.20
C THR A 168 9.39 -17.31 16.87
N ASN A 169 8.65 -17.25 15.76
CA ASN A 169 9.21 -17.43 14.42
C ASN A 169 9.61 -16.07 13.85
N THR A 170 10.91 -15.82 13.78
CA THR A 170 11.50 -14.56 13.32
C THR A 170 11.59 -14.44 11.80
N THR A 171 11.03 -15.38 11.04
CA THR A 171 11.13 -15.41 9.57
C THR A 171 9.89 -14.77 8.94
N GLY A 172 10.09 -13.64 8.26
CA GLY A 172 9.05 -12.99 7.44
C GLY A 172 8.68 -13.81 6.19
N PRO A 173 7.58 -13.46 5.50
CA PRO A 173 6.75 -12.28 5.71
C PRO A 173 5.68 -12.45 6.80
N THR A 174 5.38 -13.68 7.21
CA THR A 174 4.23 -13.97 8.09
C THR A 174 4.61 -14.31 9.53
N PHE A 175 5.89 -14.55 9.83
CA PHE A 175 6.35 -14.84 11.19
C PHE A 175 5.61 -16.03 11.80
N GLY A 176 5.29 -17.04 11.00
CA GLY A 176 4.52 -18.22 11.44
C GLY A 176 3.03 -17.99 11.66
N LEU A 177 2.52 -16.77 11.49
CA LEU A 177 1.09 -16.48 11.53
C LEU A 177 0.41 -16.96 10.24
N VAL A 178 -0.82 -17.45 10.37
CA VAL A 178 -1.60 -18.02 9.27
C VAL A 178 -2.84 -17.16 9.04
N ALA A 179 -3.05 -16.75 7.79
CA ALA A 179 -4.18 -15.89 7.45
C ALA A 179 -5.51 -16.59 7.78
N GLY A 180 -6.44 -15.87 8.42
CA GLY A 180 -7.71 -16.41 8.91
C GLY A 180 -7.69 -16.92 10.34
N ASN A 181 -6.52 -17.18 10.93
CA ASN A 181 -6.42 -17.56 12.34
C ASN A 181 -6.56 -16.34 13.27
N SER A 182 -7.08 -16.60 14.47
CA SER A 182 -7.36 -15.59 15.49
C SER A 182 -6.23 -15.52 16.51
N TYR A 183 -5.61 -14.35 16.66
CA TYR A 183 -4.47 -14.14 17.54
C TYR A 183 -4.75 -13.06 18.59
N ASP A 184 -4.11 -13.18 19.74
CA ASP A 184 -4.09 -12.17 20.79
C ASP A 184 -3.31 -10.93 20.32
N ILE A 185 -4.03 -9.83 20.10
CA ILE A 185 -3.43 -8.48 20.00
C ILE A 185 -3.37 -7.80 21.38
N HIS A 186 -4.16 -8.28 22.33
CA HIS A 186 -4.07 -7.99 23.75
C HIS A 186 -4.23 -9.31 24.50
N TRP A 187 -3.23 -9.70 25.28
CA TRP A 187 -3.22 -10.96 26.01
C TRP A 187 -4.12 -10.94 27.25
N PRO A 188 -4.73 -12.06 27.63
CA PRO A 188 -5.46 -12.15 28.90
C PRO A 188 -4.51 -12.00 30.10
N THR A 189 -5.04 -11.60 31.26
CA THR A 189 -4.22 -11.52 32.49
C THR A 189 -3.57 -12.85 32.82
N TYR A 190 -2.25 -12.79 32.93
CA TYR A 190 -1.43 -13.86 33.47
C TYR A 190 -1.49 -13.90 35.00
N ASN A 191 -1.58 -15.11 35.55
CA ASN A 191 -1.55 -15.38 36.98
C ASN A 191 -0.70 -16.64 37.28
N GLY A 192 0.54 -16.40 37.70
CA GLY A 192 1.50 -17.45 38.05
C GLY A 192 1.11 -18.33 39.24
N ASN A 193 0.17 -17.90 40.08
CA ASN A 193 -0.25 -18.64 41.27
C ASN A 193 -1.29 -19.74 40.97
N ARG A 194 -1.72 -19.89 39.72
CA ARG A 194 -2.72 -20.91 39.35
C ARG A 194 -2.11 -22.31 39.36
N ALA A 195 -2.88 -23.28 39.84
CA ALA A 195 -2.46 -24.66 39.93
C ALA A 195 -2.07 -25.21 38.54
N GLY A 196 -0.82 -25.67 38.42
CA GLY A 196 -0.27 -26.19 37.17
C GLY A 196 0.06 -25.12 36.13
N CYS A 197 0.15 -23.84 36.50
CA CYS A 197 0.74 -22.82 35.64
C CYS A 197 2.25 -23.05 35.50
N GLY A 198 2.75 -22.96 34.27
CA GLY A 198 4.17 -22.95 33.94
C GLY A 198 4.39 -23.22 32.44
N PRO A 199 5.64 -23.20 31.96
CA PRO A 199 5.96 -23.43 30.55
C PRO A 199 5.48 -24.78 29.99
N ALA A 200 5.34 -25.79 30.85
CA ALA A 200 4.80 -27.09 30.44
C ALA A 200 3.28 -27.09 30.22
N ASN A 201 2.55 -26.12 30.79
CA ASN A 201 1.09 -26.00 30.73
C ASN A 201 0.68 -24.51 30.66
N PRO A 202 1.11 -23.76 29.63
CA PRO A 202 1.03 -22.30 29.64
C PRO A 202 -0.43 -21.79 29.64
N LEU A 203 -1.38 -22.52 29.04
CA LEU A 203 -2.80 -22.18 29.06
C LEU A 203 -3.39 -22.05 30.48
N LYS A 204 -2.85 -22.80 31.46
CA LYS A 204 -3.33 -22.73 32.85
C LYS A 204 -2.93 -21.44 33.56
N CYS A 205 -1.99 -20.69 32.99
CA CYS A 205 -1.52 -19.42 33.55
C CYS A 205 -2.45 -18.24 33.28
N PHE A 206 -3.35 -18.31 32.29
CA PHE A 206 -4.16 -17.17 31.87
C PHE A 206 -5.58 -17.21 32.43
N ASN A 207 -6.02 -16.16 33.11
CA ASN A 207 -7.34 -16.10 33.77
C ASN A 207 -8.51 -16.38 32.81
N SER A 208 -8.35 -15.99 31.55
CA SER A 208 -9.23 -16.34 30.43
C SER A 208 -8.42 -17.05 29.36
N ASN A 209 -9.06 -17.92 28.58
CA ASN A 209 -8.38 -18.61 27.48
C ASN A 209 -7.86 -17.60 26.44
N PRO A 210 -6.57 -17.67 26.05
CA PRO A 210 -6.02 -16.95 24.90
C PRO A 210 -6.76 -17.28 23.60
N CYS A 211 -6.52 -16.48 22.57
CA CYS A 211 -7.07 -16.72 21.24
C CYS A 211 -6.55 -18.05 20.66
N PRO A 212 -7.38 -18.79 19.91
CA PRO A 212 -7.04 -20.17 19.52
C PRO A 212 -5.91 -20.29 18.49
N GLY A 213 -5.53 -19.20 17.82
CA GLY A 213 -4.47 -19.19 16.81
C GLY A 213 -3.07 -19.07 17.39
N ASP A 214 -2.92 -18.62 18.64
CA ASP A 214 -1.61 -18.44 19.28
C ASP A 214 -0.90 -19.79 19.47
N PRO A 215 0.29 -19.98 18.86
CA PRO A 215 0.98 -21.26 18.94
C PRO A 215 1.50 -21.49 20.36
N ASN A 216 1.67 -22.77 20.72
CA ASN A 216 2.17 -23.13 22.06
C ASN A 216 3.52 -22.48 22.39
N SER A 217 4.39 -22.23 21.40
CA SER A 217 5.65 -21.51 21.61
C SER A 217 5.44 -20.05 22.01
N SER A 218 4.48 -19.34 21.42
CA SER A 218 4.11 -17.96 21.83
C SER A 218 3.53 -17.94 23.24
N LEU A 219 2.65 -18.90 23.57
CA LEU A 219 2.11 -19.03 24.92
C LEU A 219 3.23 -19.23 25.96
N ILE A 220 4.22 -20.09 25.65
CA ILE A 220 5.38 -20.33 26.52
C ILE A 220 6.22 -19.06 26.68
N ALA A 221 6.51 -18.34 25.59
CA ALA A 221 7.31 -17.12 25.63
C ALA A 221 6.66 -16.06 26.52
N VAL A 222 5.35 -15.81 26.37
CA VAL A 222 4.60 -14.87 27.22
C VAL A 222 4.63 -15.31 28.67
N VAL A 223 4.33 -16.58 28.97
CA VAL A 223 4.33 -17.12 30.35
C VAL A 223 5.71 -17.09 31.01
N SER A 224 6.78 -17.21 30.23
CA SER A 224 8.15 -17.27 30.75
C SER A 224 8.75 -15.88 30.97
N TYR A 225 8.36 -14.89 30.17
CA TYR A 225 9.08 -13.63 30.07
C TYR A 225 8.24 -12.38 30.35
N TRP A 226 6.93 -12.40 30.12
CA TRP A 226 6.09 -11.25 30.50
C TRP A 226 5.65 -11.32 31.95
N GLY A 227 5.76 -10.19 32.65
CA GLY A 227 5.16 -10.01 33.96
C GLY A 227 3.62 -10.00 33.92
N SER A 228 2.98 -10.33 35.04
CA SER A 228 1.50 -10.42 35.17
C SER A 228 0.72 -9.15 34.83
N GLN A 229 1.41 -8.02 34.78
CA GLN A 229 0.86 -6.70 34.48
C GLN A 229 0.86 -6.37 32.99
N TYR A 230 1.57 -7.14 32.16
CA TYR A 230 1.71 -6.87 30.74
C TYR A 230 0.75 -7.70 29.90
N HIS A 231 0.24 -7.04 28.86
CA HIS A 231 -0.80 -7.56 27.98
C HIS A 231 -0.47 -7.37 26.49
N GLY A 232 0.74 -6.90 26.17
CA GLY A 232 1.11 -6.55 24.79
C GLY A 232 0.62 -5.17 24.33
N TYR A 233 0.19 -4.31 25.27
CA TYR A 233 -0.16 -2.93 24.95
C TYR A 233 1.03 -2.00 25.25
N TRP A 234 1.40 -1.14 24.31
CA TRP A 234 2.57 -0.23 24.41
C TRP A 234 2.21 1.24 24.19
N GLY A 235 0.91 1.57 24.17
CA GLY A 235 0.41 2.93 24.03
C GLY A 235 0.35 3.73 25.33
N SER A 236 -0.20 4.94 25.27
CA SER A 236 -0.43 5.84 26.39
C SER A 236 -1.47 5.30 27.38
N ASN A 237 -1.43 5.80 28.62
CA ASN A 237 -2.49 5.64 29.63
C ASN A 237 -3.48 6.81 29.67
N SER A 238 -3.25 7.87 28.87
CA SER A 238 -4.13 9.03 28.85
C SER A 238 -5.30 8.79 27.90
N ASN A 239 -6.54 8.85 28.40
CA ASN A 239 -7.76 8.55 27.60
C ASN A 239 -7.82 9.30 26.26
N SER A 240 -7.42 10.58 26.22
CA SER A 240 -7.42 11.36 24.97
C SER A 240 -6.36 10.92 23.97
N GLN A 241 -5.23 10.39 24.45
CA GLN A 241 -4.17 9.82 23.61
C GLN A 241 -4.53 8.41 23.15
N ILE A 242 -5.08 7.57 24.04
CA ILE A 242 -5.56 6.22 23.71
C ILE A 242 -6.54 6.27 22.54
N ALA A 243 -7.50 7.19 22.56
CA ALA A 243 -8.45 7.34 21.47
C ALA A 243 -7.76 7.60 20.12
N ALA A 244 -6.74 8.48 20.10
CA ALA A 244 -5.98 8.76 18.89
C ALA A 244 -5.10 7.58 18.45
N GLU A 245 -4.50 6.86 19.40
CA GLU A 245 -3.63 5.71 19.14
C GLU A 245 -4.44 4.51 18.60
N VAL A 246 -5.60 4.20 19.18
CA VAL A 246 -6.41 3.06 18.76
C VAL A 246 -7.22 3.37 17.49
N ILE A 247 -7.93 4.50 17.45
CA ILE A 247 -8.82 4.84 16.32
C ILE A 247 -8.02 5.27 15.09
N ASN A 248 -6.96 6.05 15.28
CA ASN A 248 -6.21 6.65 14.17
C ASN A 248 -4.81 6.07 13.98
N ALA A 249 -4.40 5.08 14.79
CA ALA A 249 -3.06 4.48 14.71
C ALA A 249 -1.95 5.54 14.79
N VAL A 250 -2.16 6.58 15.61
CA VAL A 250 -1.13 7.57 15.92
C VAL A 250 -0.15 6.93 16.88
N GLN A 251 1.15 7.10 16.65
CA GLN A 251 2.19 6.58 17.53
C GLN A 251 2.87 7.74 18.25
N LEU A 252 3.27 7.51 19.51
CA LEU A 252 4.07 8.48 20.29
C LEU A 252 5.54 8.47 19.87
N ALA A 253 6.04 7.31 19.45
CA ALA A 253 7.39 7.10 18.99
C ALA A 253 7.40 6.12 17.79
N PRO A 254 8.39 6.21 16.89
CA PRO A 254 8.56 5.23 15.83
C PRO A 254 8.82 3.84 16.41
N VAL A 255 8.17 2.83 15.82
CA VAL A 255 8.42 1.42 16.14
C VAL A 255 9.24 0.83 15.01
N ALA A 256 10.51 0.54 15.29
CA ALA A 256 11.43 -0.06 14.34
C ALA A 256 11.68 -1.55 14.67
N LEU A 257 12.07 -2.33 13.66
CA LEU A 257 12.54 -3.70 13.87
C LEU A 257 13.73 -3.71 14.83
N GLY A 258 13.75 -4.70 15.72
CA GLY A 258 14.74 -4.84 16.79
C GLY A 258 14.53 -3.88 17.96
N THR A 259 13.54 -2.99 17.91
CA THR A 259 13.20 -2.17 19.09
C THR A 259 12.69 -3.07 20.21
N ASN A 260 13.24 -2.89 21.41
CA ASN A 260 12.71 -3.51 22.61
C ASN A 260 11.51 -2.69 23.11
N LEU A 261 10.34 -3.32 23.21
CA LEU A 261 9.13 -2.68 23.74
C LEU A 261 9.03 -2.78 25.27
N ASP A 262 9.88 -3.52 25.96
CA ASP A 262 10.00 -3.45 27.42
C ASP A 262 11.09 -2.42 27.77
N PRO A 263 10.87 -1.39 28.60
CA PRO A 263 9.76 -1.15 29.54
C PRO A 263 8.61 -0.26 29.03
N LEU A 264 8.45 -0.11 27.72
CA LEU A 264 7.38 0.70 27.11
C LEU A 264 6.00 0.02 27.16
N LEU A 265 5.92 -1.26 27.54
CA LEU A 265 4.67 -1.96 27.76
C LEU A 265 3.91 -1.30 28.92
N THR A 266 2.66 -0.94 28.64
CA THR A 266 1.84 -0.15 29.54
C THR A 266 0.78 -1.04 30.20
N PRO A 267 0.78 -1.21 31.53
CA PRO A 267 -0.17 -2.06 32.23
C PRO A 267 -1.58 -1.44 32.31
N GLY A 268 -2.54 -2.19 32.83
CA GLY A 268 -3.90 -1.72 33.12
C GLY A 268 -4.97 -2.64 32.54
N ASN A 269 -6.24 -2.43 32.93
CA ASN A 269 -7.34 -3.30 32.53
C ASN A 269 -7.75 -3.17 31.05
N LYS A 270 -7.36 -2.08 30.38
CA LYS A 270 -7.64 -1.76 28.98
C LYS A 270 -9.12 -1.69 28.59
N GLN A 271 -10.03 -1.45 29.54
CA GLN A 271 -11.46 -1.42 29.24
C GLN A 271 -11.87 -0.28 28.30
N SER A 272 -11.20 0.87 28.37
CA SER A 272 -11.44 2.00 27.47
C SER A 272 -10.98 1.69 26.04
N GLU A 273 -9.85 1.01 25.91
CA GLU A 273 -9.22 0.56 24.68
C GLU A 273 -10.14 -0.40 23.91
N ALA A 274 -10.81 -1.33 24.60
CA ALA A 274 -11.84 -2.18 24.00
C ALA A 274 -12.98 -1.35 23.36
N ASN A 275 -13.43 -0.30 24.03
CA ASN A 275 -14.47 0.59 23.50
C ASN A 275 -13.98 1.36 22.25
N TYR A 276 -12.70 1.75 22.22
CA TYR A 276 -12.12 2.41 21.05
C TYR A 276 -11.87 1.46 19.89
N LEU A 277 -11.55 0.17 20.14
CA LEU A 277 -11.50 -0.86 19.10
C LEU A 277 -12.88 -1.06 18.47
N ASP A 278 -13.92 -1.16 19.28
CA ASP A 278 -15.32 -1.24 18.82
C ASP A 278 -15.73 0.00 18.03
N GLN A 279 -15.35 1.20 18.48
CA GLN A 279 -15.60 2.45 17.77
C GLN A 279 -14.89 2.46 16.41
N ARG A 280 -13.62 2.03 16.34
CA ARG A 280 -12.89 1.89 15.08
C ARG A 280 -13.58 0.89 14.16
N ALA A 281 -13.99 -0.26 14.67
CA ALA A 281 -14.67 -1.28 13.89
C ALA A 281 -16.01 -0.77 13.33
N SER A 282 -16.72 0.06 14.09
CA SER A 282 -17.99 0.69 13.70
C SER A 282 -17.85 1.81 12.66
N GLN A 283 -16.62 2.30 12.41
CA GLN A 283 -16.35 3.25 11.32
C GLN A 283 -16.18 2.57 9.97
N ASP A 284 -16.12 1.24 9.97
CA ASP A 284 -16.13 0.48 8.73
C ASP A 284 -17.52 0.40 8.16
N THR A 285 -17.61 0.51 6.85
CA THR A 285 -18.86 0.33 6.11
C THR A 285 -19.24 -1.14 6.00
N ASP A 286 -18.30 -2.07 6.22
CA ASP A 286 -18.55 -3.49 6.41
C ASP A 286 -18.28 -3.94 7.86
N THR A 287 -19.35 -4.06 8.63
CA THR A 287 -19.33 -4.52 10.03
C THR A 287 -19.87 -5.93 10.22
N SER A 288 -20.16 -6.65 9.13
CA SER A 288 -20.76 -7.99 9.16
C SER A 288 -19.76 -9.08 8.85
N ASP A 289 -18.82 -8.82 7.94
CA ASP A 289 -17.86 -9.82 7.51
C ASP A 289 -16.75 -9.99 8.54
N ASN A 290 -16.73 -11.16 9.20
CA ASN A 290 -15.79 -11.51 10.26
C ASN A 290 -14.80 -12.59 9.82
N THR A 291 -14.50 -12.65 8.52
CA THR A 291 -13.40 -13.47 7.99
C THR A 291 -12.56 -12.64 7.05
N PRO A 292 -11.23 -12.80 7.00
CA PRO A 292 -10.39 -12.06 6.05
C PRO A 292 -10.83 -12.25 4.60
N ALA A 293 -11.23 -13.47 4.22
CA ALA A 293 -11.65 -13.77 2.86
C ALA A 293 -12.94 -13.02 2.46
N SER A 294 -13.98 -13.08 3.29
CA SER A 294 -15.25 -12.39 2.97
C SER A 294 -15.11 -10.88 3.06
N TYR A 295 -14.40 -10.38 4.08
CA TYR A 295 -14.15 -8.95 4.26
C TYR A 295 -13.35 -8.37 3.09
N LEU A 296 -12.23 -8.98 2.67
CA LEU A 296 -11.44 -8.46 1.56
C LEU A 296 -12.14 -8.54 0.20
N ALA A 297 -13.08 -9.46 0.03
CA ALA A 297 -13.88 -9.60 -1.18
C ALA A 297 -15.06 -8.61 -1.26
N SER A 298 -15.48 -8.06 -0.13
CA SER A 298 -16.56 -7.08 -0.05
C SER A 298 -16.16 -5.80 -0.78
N ALA A 299 -17.05 -5.25 -1.61
CA ALA A 299 -16.86 -3.92 -2.18
C ALA A 299 -17.26 -2.80 -1.19
N ASN A 300 -17.88 -3.19 -0.07
CA ASN A 300 -18.44 -2.27 0.91
C ASN A 300 -17.47 -1.97 2.04
N HIS A 301 -16.35 -2.68 2.22
CA HIS A 301 -15.40 -2.33 3.27
C HIS A 301 -14.63 -1.06 2.90
N ASN A 302 -14.25 -0.29 3.91
CA ASN A 302 -13.40 0.89 3.75
C ASN A 302 -12.02 0.71 4.42
N GLY A 303 -11.70 -0.52 4.85
CA GLY A 303 -10.43 -0.87 5.47
C GLY A 303 -10.26 -0.44 6.93
N ARG A 304 -11.23 0.21 7.57
CA ARG A 304 -11.09 0.72 8.95
C ARG A 304 -10.89 -0.39 9.98
N ARG A 305 -11.46 -1.58 9.74
CA ARG A 305 -11.26 -2.77 10.58
C ARG A 305 -9.92 -3.45 10.37
N LEU A 306 -9.14 -3.07 9.35
CA LEU A 306 -7.77 -3.53 9.19
C LEU A 306 -6.86 -2.73 10.13
N LEU A 307 -6.23 -3.43 11.05
CA LEU A 307 -5.38 -2.89 12.10
C LEU A 307 -3.95 -3.41 11.91
N PRO A 308 -2.99 -2.53 11.58
CA PRO A 308 -1.59 -2.89 11.56
C PRO A 308 -1.05 -3.01 12.99
N VAL A 309 -0.38 -4.12 13.29
CA VAL A 309 0.12 -4.45 14.62
C VAL A 309 1.58 -4.94 14.47
N PRO A 310 2.51 -4.51 15.34
CA PRO A 310 3.85 -5.06 15.37
C PRO A 310 3.81 -6.49 15.90
N ILE A 311 4.61 -7.35 15.30
CA ILE A 311 4.82 -8.72 15.74
C ILE A 311 6.09 -8.73 16.60
N VAL A 312 5.99 -9.29 17.79
CA VAL A 312 7.05 -9.24 18.81
C VAL A 312 7.44 -10.63 19.26
N ASP A 313 8.70 -10.75 19.66
CA ASP A 313 9.28 -11.94 20.28
C ASP A 313 9.78 -11.60 21.70
N PRO A 314 9.07 -12.04 22.75
CA PRO A 314 9.57 -12.03 24.12
C PRO A 314 10.69 -13.07 24.23
N VAL A 315 11.93 -12.62 24.39
CA VAL A 315 13.12 -13.50 24.44
C VAL A 315 13.65 -13.68 25.86
N ASP A 316 13.48 -12.68 26.72
CA ASP A 316 13.81 -12.72 28.14
C ASP A 316 12.96 -11.70 28.92
N PRO A 317 12.99 -11.70 30.27
CA PRO A 317 12.13 -10.84 31.08
C PRO A 317 12.30 -9.33 30.91
N THR A 318 13.33 -8.89 30.19
CA THR A 318 13.64 -7.48 29.92
C THR A 318 13.63 -7.14 28.44
N HIS A 319 13.44 -8.11 27.54
CA HIS A 319 13.49 -7.92 26.09
C HIS A 319 12.28 -8.53 25.39
N THR A 320 11.45 -7.65 24.85
CA THR A 320 10.37 -7.96 23.91
C THR A 320 10.65 -7.25 22.59
N ASN A 321 11.28 -7.96 21.66
CA ASN A 321 11.82 -7.36 20.44
C ASN A 321 10.78 -7.35 19.33
N VAL A 322 10.67 -6.23 18.61
CA VAL A 322 9.86 -6.15 17.38
C VAL A 322 10.57 -6.92 16.27
N ILE A 323 9.96 -8.00 15.81
CA ILE A 323 10.52 -8.86 14.74
C ILE A 323 9.89 -8.59 13.38
N GLY A 324 8.70 -7.97 13.35
CA GLY A 324 7.98 -7.72 12.12
C GLY A 324 6.70 -6.93 12.32
N TYR A 325 5.87 -6.90 11.29
CA TYR A 325 4.54 -6.30 11.33
C TYR A 325 3.53 -7.21 10.64
N GLY A 326 2.27 -7.09 11.04
CA GLY A 326 1.16 -7.81 10.45
C GLY A 326 -0.09 -6.95 10.40
N GLN A 327 -1.00 -7.29 9.49
CA GLN A 327 -2.31 -6.68 9.38
C GLN A 327 -3.36 -7.64 9.92
N PHE A 328 -4.19 -7.15 10.83
CA PHE A 328 -5.22 -7.93 11.51
C PHE A 328 -6.60 -7.35 11.25
N LEU A 329 -7.59 -8.21 11.05
CA LEU A 329 -8.99 -7.84 10.91
C LEU A 329 -9.63 -7.83 12.30
N LEU A 330 -10.11 -6.66 12.71
CA LEU A 330 -10.93 -6.50 13.91
C LEU A 330 -12.30 -7.13 13.70
N LEU A 331 -12.84 -7.75 14.74
CA LEU A 331 -14.17 -8.36 14.72
C LEU A 331 -15.25 -7.31 15.02
N ALA A 332 -16.40 -7.47 14.39
CA ALA A 332 -17.56 -6.62 14.60
C ALA A 332 -18.83 -7.46 14.73
N ASN A 333 -19.86 -6.92 15.38
CA ASN A 333 -21.13 -7.62 15.62
C ASN A 333 -22.36 -6.78 15.27
N GLY A 334 -22.19 -5.80 14.37
CA GLY A 334 -23.23 -4.87 13.93
C GLY A 334 -22.65 -3.49 13.62
N ALA A 335 -23.49 -2.61 13.04
CA ALA A 335 -23.09 -1.26 12.63
C ALA A 335 -22.57 -0.40 13.80
N GLN A 336 -23.13 -0.59 14.99
CA GLN A 336 -22.55 -0.12 16.25
C GLN A 336 -22.02 -1.34 16.99
N SER A 337 -20.76 -1.68 16.72
CA SER A 337 -20.16 -2.84 17.35
C SER A 337 -19.90 -2.59 18.83
N ASN A 338 -20.08 -3.65 19.63
CA ASN A 338 -19.63 -3.72 21.01
C ASN A 338 -18.90 -5.04 21.27
N TYR A 339 -18.30 -5.63 20.23
CA TYR A 339 -17.71 -6.97 20.27
C TYR A 339 -16.64 -7.07 21.34
N TYR A 340 -15.66 -6.16 21.33
CA TYR A 340 -14.55 -6.17 22.28
C TYR A 340 -15.03 -5.83 23.68
N LYS A 341 -15.89 -4.82 23.85
CA LYS A 341 -16.44 -4.45 25.15
C LYS A 341 -17.31 -5.55 25.78
N LYS A 342 -18.10 -6.25 24.98
CA LYS A 342 -19.00 -7.33 25.44
C LYS A 342 -18.21 -8.58 25.83
N ASN A 343 -17.25 -8.97 25.00
CA ASN A 343 -16.52 -10.22 25.18
C ASN A 343 -15.29 -10.06 26.08
N ALA A 344 -14.81 -8.84 26.26
CA ALA A 344 -13.58 -8.56 26.97
C ALA A 344 -13.83 -7.46 28.02
N ASN A 345 -14.06 -7.86 29.27
CA ASN A 345 -14.39 -6.97 30.40
C ASN A 345 -13.13 -6.26 30.97
N GLY A 346 -12.24 -5.80 30.10
CA GLY A 346 -10.84 -5.55 30.44
C GLY A 346 -10.11 -6.83 30.88
N ASN A 347 -8.77 -6.85 30.84
CA ASN A 347 -7.94 -7.99 31.29
C ASN A 347 -8.20 -9.33 30.57
N SER A 348 -8.99 -9.30 29.50
CA SER A 348 -9.47 -10.43 28.71
C SER A 348 -8.80 -10.37 27.33
N PRO A 349 -8.74 -11.48 26.59
CA PRO A 349 -8.06 -11.49 25.30
C PRO A 349 -8.79 -10.58 24.30
N TYR A 350 -8.06 -9.73 23.58
CA TYR A 350 -8.60 -9.07 22.38
C TYR A 350 -8.10 -9.85 21.18
N CYS A 351 -9.01 -10.60 20.58
CA CYS A 351 -8.71 -11.41 19.41
C CYS A 351 -8.91 -10.61 18.11
N ALA A 352 -7.97 -10.77 17.18
CA ALA A 352 -8.12 -10.27 15.82
C ALA A 352 -7.61 -11.32 14.83
N LEU A 353 -8.19 -11.35 13.62
CA LEU A 353 -7.86 -12.36 12.62
C LEU A 353 -6.67 -11.88 11.80
N TYR A 354 -5.59 -12.66 11.71
CA TYR A 354 -4.47 -12.30 10.86
C TYR A 354 -4.91 -12.32 9.39
N VAL A 355 -4.62 -11.23 8.68
CA VAL A 355 -4.97 -11.06 7.25
C VAL A 355 -3.77 -11.37 6.38
N GLY A 356 -2.59 -10.95 6.84
CA GLY A 356 -1.34 -11.08 6.10
C GLY A 356 -0.38 -9.94 6.41
N PRO A 357 0.69 -9.82 5.61
CA PRO A 357 1.65 -8.74 5.76
C PRO A 357 1.01 -7.37 5.46
N TYR A 358 1.40 -6.37 6.22
CA TYR A 358 0.86 -5.02 6.09
C TYR A 358 1.43 -4.31 4.86
N ASN A 359 0.56 -3.73 4.03
CA ASN A 359 1.00 -2.87 2.92
C ASN A 359 0.37 -1.47 3.07
N ILE A 360 1.20 -0.45 3.23
CA ILE A 360 0.73 0.91 3.44
C ILE A 360 -0.09 1.37 2.24
N GLY A 361 -1.31 1.84 2.51
CA GLY A 361 -2.22 2.38 1.50
C GLY A 361 -3.01 1.31 0.73
N SER A 362 -2.80 0.02 1.00
CA SER A 362 -3.59 -1.06 0.40
C SER A 362 -4.83 -1.40 1.24
N GLY A 363 -5.93 -1.75 0.57
CA GLY A 363 -7.14 -2.31 1.18
C GLY A 363 -7.02 -3.81 1.49
N GLY A 364 -5.83 -4.40 1.39
CA GLY A 364 -5.56 -5.80 1.68
C GLY A 364 -4.09 -6.05 2.02
N PRO A 365 -3.71 -7.33 2.20
CA PRO A 365 -2.35 -7.70 2.55
C PRO A 365 -1.39 -7.49 1.37
N GLY A 366 -0.13 -7.21 1.69
CA GLY A 366 0.96 -7.20 0.72
C GLY A 366 1.63 -8.56 0.56
N THR A 367 2.65 -8.59 -0.30
CA THR A 367 3.60 -9.71 -0.43
C THR A 367 4.51 -9.85 0.80
N GLY A 368 4.66 -8.76 1.57
CA GLY A 368 5.22 -8.72 2.92
C GLY A 368 6.73 -8.62 3.07
N GLY A 369 7.51 -9.07 2.09
CA GLY A 369 8.97 -9.01 2.17
C GLY A 369 9.54 -9.65 3.45
N THR A 370 10.72 -9.21 3.88
CA THR A 370 11.37 -9.75 5.09
C THR A 370 10.81 -9.19 6.40
N THR A 371 10.13 -8.04 6.36
CA THR A 371 9.70 -7.30 7.56
C THR A 371 8.22 -7.48 7.88
N GLY A 372 7.44 -8.07 6.97
CA GLY A 372 5.98 -8.12 7.06
C GLY A 372 5.28 -6.79 6.84
N ALA A 373 6.01 -5.72 6.50
CA ALA A 373 5.47 -4.42 6.13
C ALA A 373 6.11 -3.88 4.85
N SER A 374 5.31 -3.32 3.95
CA SER A 374 5.80 -2.66 2.75
C SER A 374 5.10 -1.34 2.46
N ALA A 375 5.77 -0.50 1.68
CA ALA A 375 5.15 0.65 1.00
C ALA A 375 5.40 0.52 -0.49
N VAL A 376 4.40 0.90 -1.28
CA VAL A 376 4.54 0.96 -2.73
C VAL A 376 5.33 2.20 -3.13
N LYS A 377 6.32 2.01 -4.00
CA LYS A 377 7.12 3.08 -4.60
C LYS A 377 7.29 2.83 -6.09
N LEU A 378 7.38 3.90 -6.86
CA LEU A 378 7.90 3.85 -8.23
C LEU A 378 9.39 3.45 -8.18
N VAL A 379 9.81 2.61 -9.12
CA VAL A 379 11.18 2.05 -9.16
C VAL A 379 11.86 2.23 -10.52
N GLU A 380 11.34 3.15 -11.34
CA GLU A 380 11.96 3.58 -12.59
C GLU A 380 12.84 4.82 -12.42
#